data_AF-A0A849QCN7-F1
#
_entry.id   AF-A0A849QCN7-F1
#
_cell.length_a   1.000
_cell.length_b   1.000
_cell.length_c   1.000
_cell.angle_alpha   90.00
_cell.angle_beta   90.00
_cell.angle_gamma   90.00
#
_symmetry.space_group_name_H-M   'P 1'
#
loop_
_entity.id
_entity.type
_entity.pdbx_description
1 polymer ?
#
loop_
_entity_poly.entity_id
_entity_poly.type
_entity_poly.pdbx_seq_one_letter_code
_entity_poly.pdbx_strand_id
1 'polypeptide(L)'
;MTGFNPSIQRVGYIDAMARIVEELKNGVPLSIGDLSKKLDIDRRTVGRVIDVLLDIQETFNSQSMTTEKSGRSFLVAFRERGSAVREILKSATNVVRRNTQFGLWSFLKRKE
;
A
#
# COMPACT_ATOMS: atom_id res chain seq x y z
N MET A 1 -28.21 21.73 -2.96
CA MET A 1 -27.84 21.95 -4.37
C MET A 1 -26.44 21.38 -4.60
N THR A 2 -26.32 20.13 -5.04
CA THR A 2 -25.02 19.49 -5.31
C THR A 2 -24.60 19.85 -6.74
N GLY A 3 -23.69 20.81 -6.87
CA GLY A 3 -23.15 21.23 -8.15
C GLY A 3 -22.45 20.08 -8.86
N PHE A 4 -23.03 19.62 -9.96
CA PHE A 4 -22.33 18.85 -10.97
C PHE A 4 -21.32 19.81 -11.60
N ASN A 5 -20.02 19.64 -11.33
CA ASN A 5 -18.98 20.45 -11.96
C ASN A 5 -18.65 19.81 -13.33
N PRO A 6 -19.07 20.43 -14.46
CA PRO A 6 -18.88 19.85 -15.79
C PRO A 6 -17.41 19.89 -16.26
N SER A 7 -16.48 20.46 -15.49
CA SER A 7 -15.09 20.61 -15.88
C SER A 7 -14.21 19.39 -15.61
N ILE A 8 -14.68 18.38 -14.87
CA ILE A 8 -13.86 17.20 -14.54
C ILE A 8 -13.81 16.27 -15.75
N GLN A 9 -12.61 16.07 -16.29
CA GLN A 9 -12.39 15.18 -17.43
C GLN A 9 -12.83 13.75 -17.07
N ARG A 10 -13.70 13.14 -17.89
CA ARG A 10 -14.06 11.72 -17.75
C ARG A 10 -12.90 10.86 -18.23
N VAL A 11 -11.95 10.61 -17.34
CA VAL A 11 -10.80 9.73 -17.60
C VAL A 11 -11.25 8.27 -17.44
N GLY A 12 -10.83 7.41 -18.37
CA GLY A 12 -11.06 5.96 -18.26
C GLY A 12 -10.40 5.39 -17.00
N TYR A 13 -11.01 4.38 -16.39
CA TYR A 13 -10.54 3.85 -15.09
C TYR A 13 -9.08 3.38 -15.12
N ILE A 14 -8.66 2.74 -16.21
CA ILE A 14 -7.28 2.28 -16.41
C ILE A 14 -6.31 3.46 -16.55
N ASP A 15 -6.67 4.49 -17.31
CA ASP A 15 -5.85 5.68 -17.48
C ASP A 15 -5.71 6.46 -16.16
N ALA A 16 -6.79 6.55 -15.39
CA ALA A 16 -6.77 7.16 -14.06
C ALA A 16 -5.81 6.41 -13.13
N MET A 17 -5.84 5.07 -13.15
CA MET A 17 -4.93 4.23 -12.39
C MET A 17 -3.47 4.45 -12.78
N ALA A 18 -3.15 4.47 -14.08
CA ALA A 18 -1.79 4.71 -14.55
C ALA A 18 -1.27 6.08 -14.11
N ARG A 19 -2.08 7.15 -14.27
CA ARG A 19 -1.70 8.52 -13.85
C ARG A 19 -1.46 8.60 -12.33
N ILE A 20 -2.31 7.96 -11.53
CA ILE A 20 -2.16 7.94 -10.07
C ILE A 20 -0.89 7.18 -9.67
N VAL A 21 -0.60 6.03 -10.29
CA VAL A 21 0.63 5.26 -10.03
C VAL A 21 1.87 6.07 -10.38
N GLU A 22 1.89 6.73 -11.55
CA GLU A 22 3.02 7.60 -11.93
C GLU A 22 3.23 8.75 -10.96
N GLU A 23 2.16 9.34 -10.45
CA GLU A 23 2.28 10.40 -9.44
C GLU A 23 2.80 9.87 -8.10
N LEU A 24 2.31 8.71 -7.65
CA LEU A 24 2.74 8.10 -6.38
C LEU A 24 4.19 7.59 -6.42
N LYS A 25 4.72 7.24 -7.59
CA LYS A 25 6.14 6.85 -7.76
C LYS A 25 7.12 7.95 -7.35
N ASN A 26 6.69 9.20 -7.32
CA ASN A 26 7.50 10.33 -6.84
C ASN A 26 7.79 10.27 -5.33
N GLY A 27 7.10 9.40 -4.58
CA GLY A 27 7.34 9.17 -3.14
C GLY A 27 6.86 10.30 -2.23
N VAL A 28 6.22 11.33 -2.78
CA VAL A 28 5.62 12.43 -2.01
C VAL A 28 4.27 11.97 -1.47
N PRO A 29 4.04 12.02 -0.15
CA PRO A 29 2.71 11.73 0.41
C PRO A 29 1.70 12.76 -0.08
N LEU A 30 0.64 12.31 -0.74
CA LEU A 30 -0.46 13.14 -1.23
C LEU A 30 -1.79 12.62 -0.69
N SER A 31 -2.69 13.53 -0.30
CA SER A 31 -4.05 13.12 0.03
C SER A 31 -4.86 12.80 -1.24
N ILE A 32 -5.97 12.08 -1.11
CA ILE A 32 -6.93 11.87 -2.21
C ILE A 32 -7.38 13.21 -2.81
N GLY A 33 -7.56 14.23 -1.97
CA GLY A 33 -7.93 15.57 -2.41
C GLY A 33 -6.84 16.24 -3.25
N ASP A 34 -5.57 16.04 -2.89
CA ASP A 34 -4.44 16.61 -3.61
C ASP A 34 -4.21 15.90 -4.94
N LEU A 35 -4.31 14.56 -4.95
CA LEU A 35 -4.27 13.76 -6.19
C LEU A 35 -5.39 14.14 -7.15
N SER A 36 -6.62 14.29 -6.63
CA SER A 36 -7.78 14.71 -7.42
C SER A 36 -7.56 16.07 -8.08
N LYS A 37 -7.07 17.06 -7.33
CA LYS A 37 -6.76 18.40 -7.86
C LYS A 37 -5.61 18.38 -8.85
N LYS A 38 -4.55 17.64 -8.54
CA LYS A 38 -3.32 17.61 -9.36
C LYS A 38 -3.54 16.91 -10.70
N LEU A 39 -4.34 15.86 -10.71
CA LEU A 39 -4.57 15.03 -11.90
C LEU A 39 -5.87 15.37 -12.64
N ASP A 40 -6.68 16.30 -12.11
CA ASP A 40 -8.03 16.63 -12.57
C ASP A 40 -8.94 15.39 -12.69
N ILE A 41 -8.93 14.56 -11.64
CA ILE A 41 -9.73 13.33 -11.55
C ILE A 41 -10.73 13.48 -10.40
N ASP A 42 -11.96 13.00 -10.59
CA ASP A 42 -12.96 12.98 -9.53
C ASP A 42 -12.46 12.22 -8.29
N ARG A 43 -12.70 12.78 -7.11
CA ARG A 43 -12.24 12.21 -5.83
C ARG A 43 -12.73 10.78 -5.62
N ARG A 44 -13.92 10.42 -6.11
CA ARG A 44 -14.43 9.05 -5.98
C ARG A 44 -13.65 8.07 -6.85
N THR A 45 -13.26 8.49 -8.06
CA THR A 45 -12.40 7.69 -8.94
C THR A 45 -11.03 7.51 -8.33
N VAL A 46 -10.43 8.58 -7.81
CA VAL A 46 -9.14 8.48 -7.08
C VAL A 46 -9.26 7.52 -5.90
N GLY A 47 -10.30 7.65 -5.08
CA GLY A 47 -10.54 6.75 -3.94
C GLY A 47 -10.60 5.29 -4.36
N ARG A 48 -11.44 4.96 -5.35
CA ARG A 48 -11.57 3.59 -5.88
C ARG A 48 -10.25 3.03 -6.40
N VAL A 49 -9.48 3.85 -7.12
CA VAL A 49 -8.17 3.43 -7.63
C VAL A 49 -7.22 3.13 -6.47
N ILE A 50 -7.17 4.00 -5.45
CA ILE A 50 -6.32 3.80 -4.28
C ILE A 50 -6.70 2.52 -3.54
N ASP A 51 -7.99 2.27 -3.34
CA ASP A 51 -8.48 1.03 -2.72
C ASP A 51 -7.99 -0.21 -3.49
N VAL A 52 -8.13 -0.22 -4.82
CA VAL A 52 -7.63 -1.32 -5.66
C VAL A 52 -6.12 -1.48 -5.57
N LEU A 53 -5.35 -0.38 -5.53
CA LEU A 53 -3.89 -0.46 -5.40
C LEU A 53 -3.46 -1.02 -4.04
N LEU A 54 -4.18 -0.68 -2.96
CA LEU A 54 -3.93 -1.24 -1.64
C LEU A 54 -4.26 -2.73 -1.58
N ASP A 55 -5.36 -3.17 -2.17
CA ASP A 55 -5.74 -4.58 -2.27
C ASP A 55 -4.69 -5.39 -3.05
N ILE A 56 -4.18 -4.82 -4.16
CA ILE A 56 -3.10 -5.41 -4.95
C ILE A 56 -1.81 -5.51 -4.12
N GLN A 57 -1.46 -4.46 -3.38
CA GLN A 57 -0.29 -4.48 -2.50
C GLN A 57 -0.41 -5.52 -1.38
N GLU A 58 -1.59 -5.65 -0.77
CA GLU A 58 -1.84 -6.66 0.27
C GLU A 58 -1.75 -8.08 -0.30
N THR A 59 -2.32 -8.30 -1.48
CA THR A 59 -2.23 -9.58 -2.21
C THR A 59 -0.79 -9.93 -2.49
N PHE A 60 0.01 -9.01 -3.05
CA PHE A 60 1.42 -9.28 -3.33
C PHE A 60 2.29 -9.35 -2.08
N ASN A 61 1.87 -8.77 -0.96
CA ASN A 61 2.58 -8.92 0.30
C ASN A 61 2.37 -10.32 0.91
N SER A 62 1.16 -10.85 0.80
CA SER A 62 0.76 -12.14 1.36
C SER A 62 0.99 -13.33 0.42
N GLN A 63 1.05 -13.09 -0.90
CA GLN A 63 1.11 -14.12 -1.92
C GLN A 63 2.23 -13.81 -2.94
N SER A 64 2.89 -14.86 -3.41
CA SER A 64 3.79 -14.81 -4.57
C SER A 64 3.06 -15.29 -5.80
N MET A 65 3.18 -14.56 -6.90
CA MET A 65 2.70 -14.99 -8.20
C MET A 65 3.72 -15.95 -8.82
N THR A 66 3.26 -17.14 -9.20
CA THR A 66 4.06 -18.17 -9.85
C THR A 66 3.52 -18.46 -11.23
N THR A 67 4.42 -18.64 -12.20
CA THR A 67 4.09 -19.02 -13.57
C THR A 67 4.67 -20.39 -13.89
N GLU A 68 3.83 -21.32 -14.33
CA GLU A 68 4.24 -22.66 -14.74
C GLU A 68 3.90 -22.89 -16.21
N LYS A 69 4.85 -23.42 -16.99
CA LYS A 69 4.63 -23.75 -18.39
C LYS A 69 3.90 -25.09 -18.48
N SER A 70 2.67 -25.08 -18.98
CA SER A 70 1.87 -26.27 -19.27
C SER A 70 1.71 -26.43 -20.79
N GLY A 71 2.58 -27.25 -21.39
CA GLY A 71 2.62 -27.46 -22.85
C GLY A 71 2.92 -26.18 -23.64
N ARG A 72 1.91 -25.67 -24.37
CA ARG A 72 1.99 -24.41 -25.15
C ARG A 72 1.49 -23.18 -24.38
N SER A 73 1.00 -23.35 -23.15
CA SER A 73 0.40 -22.28 -22.35
C SER A 73 1.18 -22.02 -21.06
N PHE A 74 0.98 -20.85 -20.47
CA PHE A 74 1.44 -20.53 -19.13
C PHE A 74 0.25 -20.52 -18.17
N LEU A 75 0.38 -21.26 -17.06
CA LEU A 75 -0.52 -21.17 -15.93
C LEU A 75 0.03 -20.11 -14.97
N VAL A 76 -0.81 -19.15 -14.60
CA VAL A 76 -0.48 -18.10 -13.63
C VAL A 76 -1.32 -18.37 -12.38
N ALA A 77 -0.65 -18.52 -11.24
CA ALA A 77 -1.31 -18.80 -9.96
C ALA A 77 -0.69 -17.95 -8.84
N PHE A 78 -1.50 -17.63 -7.83
CA PHE A 78 -0.99 -17.10 -6.57
C PHE A 78 -0.71 -18.25 -5.60
N ARG A 79 0.46 -18.21 -4.95
CA ARG A 79 0.81 -19.07 -3.82
C ARG A 79 0.99 -18.20 -2.59
N GLU A 80 0.50 -18.64 -1.43
CA GLU A 80 0.77 -17.96 -0.17
C GLU A 80 2.29 -17.90 0.08
N ARG A 81 2.79 -16.71 0.45
CA ARG A 81 4.14 -16.58 0.98
C ARG A 81 4.11 -17.19 2.36
N GLY A 82 4.69 -18.39 2.48
CA GLY A 82 4.68 -19.20 3.69
C GLY A 82 4.87 -18.38 4.97
N SER A 83 3.91 -18.52 5.87
CA SER A 83 3.79 -17.96 7.22
C SER A 83 4.99 -18.19 8.15
N ALA A 84 6.00 -18.96 7.73
CA ALA A 84 7.21 -19.26 8.50
C ALA A 84 7.99 -18.00 8.93
N VAL A 85 7.98 -16.92 8.13
CA VAL A 85 8.68 -15.67 8.48
C VAL A 85 7.96 -14.91 9.61
N ARG A 86 6.62 -14.96 9.67
CA ARG A 86 5.85 -14.32 10.76
C ARG A 86 6.04 -15.05 12.09
N GLU A 87 6.18 -16.38 12.09
CA GLU A 87 6.48 -17.12 13.32
C GLU A 87 7.91 -16.87 13.82
N ILE A 88 8.90 -16.80 12.91
CA ILE A 88 10.28 -16.45 13.26
C ILE A 88 10.38 -15.00 13.80
N LEU A 89 9.61 -14.06 13.25
CA LEU A 89 9.58 -12.68 13.75
C LEU A 89 8.81 -12.54 15.08
N LYS A 90 7.75 -13.33 15.30
CA LYS A 90 7.02 -13.39 16.58
C LYS A 90 7.86 -14.01 17.69
N SER A 91 8.68 -15.03 17.39
CA SER A 91 9.59 -15.61 18.38
C SER A 91 10.75 -14.65 18.73
N ALA A 92 11.30 -13.92 17.75
CA ALA A 92 12.36 -12.93 17.99
C ALA A 92 11.89 -11.72 18.82
N THR A 93 10.66 -11.23 18.60
CA THR A 93 10.12 -10.07 19.35
C THR A 93 9.77 -10.38 20.81
N ASN A 94 9.47 -11.63 21.15
CA ASN A 94 9.21 -12.04 22.53
C ASN A 94 10.47 -12.11 23.40
N VAL A 95 11.66 -12.29 22.80
CA VAL A 95 12.94 -12.32 23.53
C VAL A 95 13.41 -10.90 23.90
N VAL A 96 13.18 -9.91 23.03
CA VAL A 96 13.65 -8.53 23.25
C VAL A 96 12.83 -7.78 24.32
N ARG A 97 11.58 -8.17 24.57
CA ARG A 97 10.72 -7.51 25.57
C ARG A 97 11.11 -7.75 27.03
N ARG A 98 11.96 -8.72 27.35
CA ARG A 98 12.35 -9.02 28.75
C ARG A 98 13.53 -8.19 29.28
N ASN A 99 14.19 -7.36 28.47
CA ASN A 99 15.42 -6.67 28.91
C ASN A 99 15.43 -5.14 28.79
N THR A 100 14.30 -4.50 28.47
CA THR A 100 14.20 -3.03 28.33
C THR A 100 13.41 -2.33 29.46
N GLN A 101 13.19 -3.01 30.59
CA GLN A 101 12.53 -2.40 31.75
C GLN A 101 13.50 -1.56 32.64
N PHE A 102 14.79 -1.46 32.30
CA PHE A 102 15.80 -0.81 33.16
C PHE A 102 16.53 0.41 32.55
N GLY A 103 16.09 0.94 31.40
CA GLY A 103 16.86 1.98 30.68
C GLY A 103 16.20 3.36 30.49
N LEU A 104 14.89 3.50 30.62
CA LEU A 104 14.19 4.72 30.20
C LEU A 104 13.97 5.77 31.30
N TRP A 105 14.18 5.42 32.57
CA TRP A 105 14.05 6.37 33.70
C TRP A 105 15.32 7.20 33.96
N SER A 106 16.48 6.80 33.44
CA SER A 106 17.75 7.49 33.69
C SER A 106 18.05 8.66 32.74
N PHE A 107 17.28 8.83 31.65
CA PHE A 107 17.54 9.88 30.65
C PHE A 107 16.74 11.17 30.88
N LEU A 108 15.61 11.11 31.60
CA LEU A 108 14.72 12.28 31.81
C LEU A 108 15.11 13.18 33.01
N LYS A 109 16.14 12.83 33.78
CA LYS A 109 16.64 13.65 34.91
C LYS A 109 17.90 14.49 34.59
N ARG A 110 18.29 14.59 33.32
CA ARG A 110 19.52 15.30 32.88
C ARG A 110 19.24 16.55 32.01
N LYS A 111 18.14 17.24 32.29
CA LYS A 111 17.88 18.59 31.77
C LYS A 111 17.26 19.49 32.86
N GLU A 112 17.94 19.56 34.00
CA GLU A 112 17.93 20.75 34.86
C GLU A 112 19.23 21.51 34.61
#